data_AF-A0A6I5RHI1-F1
#
_entry.id   AF-A0A6I5RHI1-F1
#
_cell.length_a   1.000
_cell.length_b   1.000
_cell.length_c   1.000
_cell.angle_alpha   90.00
_cell.angle_beta   90.00
_cell.angle_gamma   90.00
#
_symmetry.space_group_name_H-M   'P 1'
#
loop_
_entity.id
_entity.type
_entity.pdbx_description
1 polymer ?
#
loop_
_entity_poly.entity_id
_entity_poly.type
_entity_poly.pdbx_seq_one_letter_code
_entity_poly.pdbx_strand_id
1 'polypeptide(L)'
;MFNFEYLDAELKDKLENPEKHYPDEVCQELCQFIEILRKDGQVRDPDYFRGNISGISGKTFYLQYISDFHRKFIKIIDIEIKTVELLRTQFSIQDTWDDSDVIEVIPQCDPPPKIIKALKLILNGIVDSYELGYELGHRGKERRYISRHGQYTRQALEVLKLVECRKEGRKLVPELTARGERIAKTDDEQLQHKLLTVAMLNYRPVWNIINATTESGKDEFDDSTIQRIAFPEEFRTANTCDRRTSTLKTWIKWISSTSGIPIRLPGGYIQLTLFSQNPSDIQE
;
A
#
# COMPACT_ATOMS: atom_id res chain seq x y z
N MET A 1 8.43 33.94 -21.85
CA MET A 1 8.08 33.33 -20.56
C MET A 1 6.68 33.75 -20.19
N PHE A 2 5.90 32.80 -19.71
CA PHE A 2 4.55 32.97 -19.19
C PHE A 2 4.59 33.15 -17.68
N ASN A 3 3.70 33.98 -17.15
CA ASN A 3 3.50 34.13 -15.71
C ASN A 3 2.49 33.09 -15.21
N PHE A 4 2.67 32.59 -13.99
CA PHE A 4 1.71 31.68 -13.39
C PHE A 4 0.69 32.41 -12.52
N GLU A 5 -0.56 32.03 -12.70
CA GLU A 5 -1.66 32.26 -11.77
C GLU A 5 -2.14 30.91 -11.25
N TYR A 6 -2.68 30.89 -10.04
CA TYR A 6 -3.15 29.68 -9.39
C TYR A 6 -4.62 29.86 -9.03
N LEU A 7 -5.39 28.77 -9.04
CA LEU A 7 -6.81 28.81 -8.65
C LEU A 7 -6.99 29.30 -7.21
N ASP A 8 -6.10 28.86 -6.32
CA ASP A 8 -6.09 29.22 -4.90
C ASP A 8 -4.65 29.23 -4.33
N ALA A 9 -4.53 29.62 -3.06
CA ALA A 9 -3.25 29.74 -2.37
C ALA A 9 -2.62 28.38 -2.00
N GLU A 10 -3.43 27.34 -1.82
CA GLU A 10 -2.94 25.99 -1.49
C GLU A 10 -2.25 25.37 -2.71
N LEU A 11 -2.87 25.49 -3.88
CA LEU A 11 -2.30 25.07 -5.15
C LEU A 11 -1.01 25.82 -5.48
N LYS A 12 -0.95 27.11 -5.14
CA LYS A 12 0.28 27.89 -5.25
C LYS A 12 1.39 27.31 -4.38
N ASP A 13 1.11 27.06 -3.10
CA ASP A 13 2.11 26.51 -2.17
C ASP A 13 2.61 25.13 -2.61
N LYS A 14 1.69 24.25 -3.03
CA LYS A 14 2.00 22.92 -3.58
C LYS A 14 2.94 22.95 -4.78
N LEU A 15 2.82 23.94 -5.65
CA LEU A 15 3.60 24.03 -6.89
C LEU A 15 4.88 24.87 -6.76
N GLU A 16 4.93 25.80 -5.80
CA GLU A 16 6.13 26.58 -5.50
C GLU A 16 7.06 25.87 -4.50
N ASN A 17 6.53 24.98 -3.65
CA ASN A 17 7.30 24.19 -2.68
C ASN A 17 6.97 22.67 -2.78
N PRO A 18 7.08 22.04 -3.97
CA PRO A 18 6.60 20.68 -4.20
C PRO A 18 7.21 19.64 -3.23
N GLU A 19 8.47 19.82 -2.83
CA GLU A 19 9.17 18.96 -1.87
C GLU A 19 8.52 18.90 -0.48
N LYS A 20 7.70 19.88 -0.10
CA LYS A 20 6.95 19.85 1.17
C LYS A 20 5.66 19.03 1.08
N HIS A 21 5.17 18.78 -0.13
CA HIS A 21 3.84 18.24 -0.37
C HIS A 21 3.84 16.91 -1.11
N TYR A 22 4.89 16.61 -1.88
CA TYR A 22 4.94 15.49 -2.79
C TYR A 22 6.21 14.64 -2.65
N PRO A 23 6.15 13.34 -3.01
CA PRO A 23 7.33 12.49 -3.12
C PRO A 23 8.31 12.99 -4.18
N ASP A 24 9.58 12.60 -4.06
CA ASP A 24 10.67 13.01 -4.96
C ASP A 24 10.37 12.71 -6.43
N GLU A 25 9.72 11.58 -6.74
CA GLU A 25 9.38 11.19 -8.10
C GLU A 25 8.38 12.16 -8.75
N VAL A 26 7.41 12.64 -7.98
CA VAL A 26 6.46 13.66 -8.42
C VAL A 26 7.18 14.99 -8.61
N CYS A 27 8.00 15.40 -7.64
CA CYS A 27 8.75 16.66 -7.70
C CYS A 27 9.62 16.74 -8.96
N GLN A 28 10.36 15.67 -9.26
CA GLN A 28 11.25 15.61 -10.43
C GLN A 28 10.47 15.74 -11.74
N GLU A 29 9.37 15.01 -11.89
CA GLU A 29 8.56 15.06 -13.10
C GLU A 29 7.83 16.40 -13.24
N LEU A 30 7.17 16.86 -12.17
CA LEU A 30 6.38 18.08 -12.14
C LEU A 30 7.23 19.31 -12.50
N CYS A 31 8.43 19.43 -11.93
CA CYS A 31 9.34 20.55 -12.22
C CYS A 31 9.65 20.67 -13.72
N GLN A 32 9.86 19.54 -14.42
CA GLN A 32 10.11 19.56 -15.87
C GLN A 32 8.91 20.10 -16.65
N PHE A 33 7.69 19.68 -16.30
CA PHE A 33 6.47 20.16 -16.96
C PHE A 33 6.20 21.65 -16.66
N ILE A 34 6.44 22.10 -15.42
CA ILE A 34 6.30 23.51 -15.03
C ILE A 34 7.30 24.39 -15.80
N GLU A 35 8.53 23.94 -16.00
CA GLU A 35 9.52 24.66 -16.81
C GLU A 35 9.10 24.80 -18.28
N ILE A 36 8.59 23.72 -18.87
CA ILE A 36 8.07 23.73 -20.24
C ILE A 36 6.89 24.72 -20.35
N LEU A 37 5.93 24.64 -19.43
CA LEU A 37 4.80 25.57 -19.37
C LEU A 37 5.28 27.03 -19.27
N ARG A 38 6.20 27.33 -18.34
CA ARG A 38 6.74 28.68 -18.16
C ARG A 38 7.42 29.21 -19.41
N LYS A 39 8.08 28.34 -20.18
CA LYS A 39 8.78 28.73 -21.40
C LYS A 39 7.83 28.91 -22.58
N ASP A 40 7.01 27.90 -22.84
CA ASP A 40 6.32 27.70 -24.12
C ASP A 40 4.81 27.94 -24.04
N GLY A 41 4.23 28.10 -22.85
CA GLY A 41 2.79 28.34 -22.66
C GLY A 41 1.93 27.08 -22.73
N GLN A 42 2.50 25.97 -23.18
CA GLN A 42 1.86 24.68 -23.40
C GLN A 42 2.90 23.58 -23.50
N VAL A 43 2.47 22.33 -23.31
CA VAL A 43 3.27 21.13 -23.55
C VAL A 43 2.88 20.53 -24.90
N ARG A 44 3.81 19.86 -25.60
CA ARG A 44 3.49 19.13 -26.85
C ARG A 44 2.61 17.94 -26.50
N ASP A 45 1.45 17.84 -27.13
CA ASP A 45 0.38 16.86 -26.88
C ASP A 45 -0.34 17.01 -25.52
N PRO A 46 -1.00 18.16 -25.25
CA PRO A 46 -1.92 18.22 -24.12
C PRO A 46 -3.10 17.29 -24.42
N ASP A 47 -3.46 16.44 -23.47
CA ASP A 47 -4.73 15.71 -23.51
C ASP A 47 -5.85 16.77 -23.46
N TYR A 48 -6.33 17.16 -24.63
CA TYR A 48 -7.38 18.15 -24.81
C TYR A 48 -8.66 17.64 -24.13
N PHE A 49 -9.46 18.51 -23.49
CA PHE A 49 -10.93 18.56 -23.68
C PHE A 49 -11.64 19.53 -22.69
N ARG A 50 -12.53 20.35 -23.27
CA ARG A 50 -13.51 21.30 -22.69
C ARG A 50 -13.01 22.70 -22.28
N GLY A 51 -13.53 23.72 -22.99
CA GLY A 51 -13.69 25.08 -22.47
C GLY A 51 -12.40 25.85 -22.17
N ASN A 52 -11.38 25.74 -23.04
CA ASN A 52 -10.03 26.35 -22.89
C ASN A 52 -9.17 25.76 -21.76
N ILE A 53 -9.60 24.68 -21.12
CA ILE A 53 -8.78 23.94 -20.14
C ILE A 53 -7.95 22.89 -20.89
N SER A 54 -6.65 22.90 -20.63
CA SER A 54 -5.67 21.93 -21.12
C SER A 54 -5.26 21.00 -19.98
N GLY A 55 -5.08 19.72 -20.29
CA GLY A 55 -4.57 18.71 -19.36
C GLY A 55 -3.15 18.30 -19.70
N ILE A 56 -2.34 18.05 -18.68
CA ILE A 56 -1.08 17.31 -18.75
C ILE A 56 -1.31 15.99 -18.01
N SER A 57 -1.06 14.87 -18.69
CA SER A 57 -0.97 13.56 -18.06
C SER A 57 0.49 13.14 -17.97
N GLY A 58 1.11 13.35 -16.81
CA GLY A 58 2.42 12.80 -16.49
C GLY A 58 2.34 11.32 -16.10
N LYS A 59 3.46 10.71 -15.74
CA LYS A 59 3.50 9.37 -15.13
C LYS A 59 2.99 9.38 -13.70
N THR A 60 3.23 10.46 -12.97
CA THR A 60 3.01 10.57 -11.52
C THR A 60 1.89 11.54 -11.14
N PHE A 61 1.39 12.35 -12.09
CA PHE A 61 0.32 13.32 -11.83
C PHE A 61 -0.54 13.60 -13.07
N TYR A 62 -1.70 14.19 -12.84
CA TYR A 62 -2.51 14.94 -13.80
C TYR A 62 -2.52 16.41 -13.40
N LEU A 63 -2.33 17.33 -14.34
CA LEU A 63 -2.39 18.78 -14.09
C LEU A 63 -3.34 19.44 -15.09
N GLN A 64 -4.20 20.31 -14.60
CA GLN A 64 -5.12 21.09 -15.42
C GLN A 64 -4.75 22.57 -15.40
N TYR A 65 -4.77 23.21 -16.56
CA TYR A 65 -4.40 24.62 -16.70
C TYR A 65 -5.13 25.32 -17.84
N ILE A 66 -5.16 26.65 -17.81
CA ILE A 66 -5.62 27.53 -18.89
C ILE A 66 -4.43 28.36 -19.34
N SER A 67 -4.19 28.45 -20.64
CA SER A 67 -3.13 29.31 -21.20
C SER A 67 -3.73 30.48 -21.96
N ASP A 68 -3.29 31.70 -21.65
CA ASP A 68 -3.55 32.90 -22.44
C ASP A 68 -2.25 33.35 -23.11
N PHE A 69 -2.11 32.99 -24.38
CA PHE A 69 -0.95 33.33 -25.21
C PHE A 69 -0.82 34.83 -25.48
N HIS A 70 -1.94 35.57 -25.50
CA HIS A 70 -1.92 37.01 -25.75
C HIS A 70 -1.39 37.77 -24.54
N ARG A 71 -1.87 37.41 -23.34
CA ARG A 71 -1.47 38.03 -22.07
C ARG A 71 -0.24 37.36 -21.44
N LYS A 72 0.25 36.27 -22.01
CA LYS A 72 1.40 35.48 -21.52
C LYS A 72 1.23 35.06 -20.06
N PHE A 73 0.07 34.52 -19.70
CA PHE A 73 -0.12 33.88 -18.40
C PHE A 73 -0.70 32.48 -18.56
N ILE A 74 -0.46 31.67 -17.53
CA ILE A 74 -0.98 30.32 -17.39
C ILE A 74 -1.65 30.25 -16.03
N LYS A 75 -2.95 29.94 -16.01
CA LYS A 75 -3.68 29.69 -14.78
C LYS A 75 -3.71 28.20 -14.51
N ILE A 76 -3.04 27.74 -13.45
CA ILE A 76 -3.14 26.36 -12.99
C ILE A 76 -4.45 26.21 -12.22
N ILE A 77 -5.23 25.20 -12.59
CA ILE A 77 -6.56 24.93 -12.05
C ILE A 77 -6.46 23.88 -10.96
N ASP A 78 -5.76 22.78 -11.24
CA ASP A 78 -5.73 21.62 -10.37
C ASP A 78 -4.49 20.74 -10.64
N ILE A 79 -4.10 19.97 -9.64
CA ILE A 79 -3.11 18.90 -9.73
C ILE A 79 -3.57 17.70 -8.91
N GLU A 80 -3.64 16.55 -9.57
CA GLU A 80 -3.99 15.26 -8.96
C GLU A 80 -2.79 14.31 -9.07
N ILE A 81 -2.36 13.73 -7.95
CA ILE A 81 -1.25 12.77 -7.94
C ILE A 81 -1.77 11.37 -8.26
N LYS A 82 -1.08 10.68 -9.18
CA LYS A 82 -1.32 9.28 -9.55
C LYS A 82 -0.75 8.33 -8.49
N THR A 83 -1.29 8.42 -7.28
CA THR A 83 -0.78 7.70 -6.08
C THR A 83 -0.73 6.19 -6.32
N VAL A 84 -1.72 5.63 -7.02
CA VAL A 84 -1.82 4.19 -7.27
C VAL A 84 -0.70 3.70 -8.17
N GLU A 85 -0.42 4.42 -9.26
CA GLU A 85 0.64 4.13 -10.21
C GLU A 85 2.03 4.27 -9.59
N LEU A 86 2.20 5.29 -8.73
CA LEU A 86 3.41 5.48 -7.94
C LEU A 86 3.64 4.28 -7.02
N LEU A 87 2.63 3.88 -6.24
CA LEU A 87 2.71 2.73 -5.33
C LEU A 87 2.97 1.43 -6.08
N ARG A 88 2.32 1.22 -7.23
CA ARG A 88 2.55 0.03 -8.09
C ARG A 88 4.00 -0.05 -8.53
N THR A 89 4.57 1.07 -8.96
CA THR A 89 5.97 1.13 -9.41
C THR A 89 6.93 0.92 -8.24
N GLN A 90 6.73 1.64 -7.14
CA GLN A 90 7.58 1.62 -5.95
C GLN A 90 7.63 0.24 -5.28
N PHE A 91 6.49 -0.45 -5.22
CA PHE A 91 6.35 -1.74 -4.54
C PHE A 91 6.26 -2.94 -5.50
N SER A 92 6.41 -2.73 -6.80
CA SER A 92 6.35 -3.79 -7.84
C SER A 92 5.09 -4.65 -7.70
N ILE A 93 3.92 -4.01 -7.63
CA ILE A 93 2.64 -4.66 -7.38
C ILE A 93 2.11 -5.26 -8.69
N GLN A 94 1.78 -6.55 -8.67
CA GLN A 94 1.23 -7.27 -9.82
C GLN A 94 -0.30 -7.11 -9.88
N ASP A 95 -0.81 -6.23 -10.75
CA ASP A 95 -2.26 -6.00 -10.97
C ASP A 95 -2.82 -6.88 -12.11
N THR A 96 -2.50 -8.17 -12.09
CA THR A 96 -3.02 -9.16 -13.06
C THR A 96 -3.77 -10.26 -12.33
N TRP A 97 -4.67 -9.87 -11.43
CA TRP A 97 -5.53 -10.82 -10.74
C TRP A 97 -6.67 -11.23 -11.67
N ASP A 98 -6.89 -12.54 -11.81
CA ASP A 98 -8.05 -13.05 -12.53
C ASP A 98 -9.29 -12.86 -11.64
N ASP A 99 -10.35 -12.25 -12.17
CA ASP A 99 -11.63 -12.12 -11.44
C ASP A 99 -12.27 -13.49 -11.17
N SER A 100 -11.82 -14.53 -11.86
CA SER A 100 -12.18 -15.93 -11.60
C SER A 100 -11.30 -16.64 -10.57
N ASP A 101 -10.23 -16.00 -10.07
CA ASP A 101 -9.45 -16.54 -8.95
C ASP A 101 -10.34 -16.56 -7.70
N VAL A 102 -10.70 -17.79 -7.33
CA VAL A 102 -11.56 -18.16 -6.21
C VAL A 102 -11.13 -17.41 -4.96
N ILE A 103 -12.07 -16.66 -4.37
CA ILE A 103 -12.07 -16.03 -3.04
C ILE A 103 -10.76 -16.30 -2.29
N GLU A 104 -9.81 -15.36 -2.40
CA GLU A 104 -8.58 -15.43 -1.61
C GLU A 104 -8.95 -15.63 -0.14
N VAL A 105 -8.50 -16.72 0.45
CA VAL A 105 -8.87 -17.06 1.82
C VAL A 105 -8.28 -16.01 2.75
N ILE A 106 -9.08 -15.08 3.25
CA ILE A 106 -8.59 -14.06 4.18
C ILE A 106 -8.17 -14.74 5.49
N PRO A 107 -6.88 -14.65 5.87
CA PRO A 107 -6.37 -15.36 7.03
C PRO A 107 -6.86 -14.71 8.33
N GLN A 108 -6.93 -15.50 9.40
CA GLN A 108 -7.14 -15.02 10.76
C GLN A 108 -5.81 -15.02 11.50
N CYS A 109 -4.89 -14.17 11.07
CA CYS A 109 -3.51 -14.17 11.55
C CYS A 109 -3.22 -13.01 12.50
N ASP A 110 -2.25 -13.26 13.36
CA ASP A 110 -1.62 -12.29 14.24
C ASP A 110 -0.89 -11.17 13.47
N PRO A 111 -0.44 -10.10 14.17
CA PRO A 111 0.21 -8.96 13.56
C PRO A 111 1.46 -9.30 12.74
N PRO A 112 1.85 -8.44 11.77
CA PRO A 112 2.97 -8.69 10.85
C PRO A 112 4.31 -9.11 11.49
N PRO A 113 4.72 -8.60 12.67
CA PRO A 113 5.93 -9.10 13.34
C PRO A 113 5.91 -10.61 13.65
N LYS A 114 4.73 -11.18 13.92
CA LYS A 114 4.60 -12.64 14.11
C LYS A 114 4.76 -13.43 12.82
N ILE A 115 4.44 -12.83 11.67
CA ILE A 115 4.66 -13.43 10.35
C ILE A 115 6.17 -13.56 10.10
N ILE A 116 6.95 -12.51 10.38
CA ILE A 116 8.42 -12.54 10.31
C ILE A 116 8.99 -13.60 11.26
N LYS A 117 8.51 -13.62 12.51
CA LYS A 117 8.91 -14.64 13.48
C LYS A 117 8.62 -16.06 12.96
N ALA A 118 7.44 -16.28 12.39
CA ALA A 118 7.06 -17.58 11.84
C ALA A 118 7.97 -18.02 10.69
N LEU A 119 8.34 -17.12 9.78
CA LEU A 119 9.30 -17.41 8.72
C LEU A 119 10.66 -17.86 9.28
N LYS A 120 11.16 -17.18 10.32
CA LYS A 120 12.41 -17.58 11.01
C LYS A 120 12.29 -18.96 11.68
N LEU A 121 11.15 -19.26 12.30
CA LEU A 121 10.90 -20.57 12.91
C LEU A 121 10.87 -21.69 11.86
N ILE A 122 10.21 -21.46 10.72
CA ILE A 122 10.18 -22.42 9.60
C ILE A 122 11.57 -22.61 9.00
N LEU A 123 12.34 -21.53 8.82
CA LEU A 123 13.74 -21.60 8.37
C LEU A 123 14.59 -22.50 9.29
N ASN A 124 14.31 -22.46 10.60
CA ASN A 124 14.98 -23.26 11.62
C ASN A 124 14.40 -24.69 11.77
N GLY A 125 13.49 -25.11 10.88
CA GLY A 125 12.95 -26.47 10.83
C GLY A 125 11.64 -26.70 11.58
N ILE A 126 10.99 -25.66 12.13
CA ILE A 126 9.68 -25.81 12.77
C ILE A 126 8.58 -25.85 11.70
N VAL A 127 8.09 -27.06 11.44
CA VAL A 127 7.13 -27.33 10.35
C VAL A 127 5.75 -27.79 10.84
N ASP A 128 5.64 -28.21 12.11
CA ASP A 128 4.39 -28.66 12.71
C ASP A 128 3.55 -27.47 13.21
N SER A 129 2.23 -27.52 12.98
CA SER A 129 1.34 -26.42 13.37
C SER A 129 1.23 -26.22 14.88
N TYR A 130 1.37 -27.27 15.68
CA TYR A 130 1.37 -27.12 17.14
C TYR A 130 2.65 -26.45 17.62
N GLU A 131 3.81 -26.91 17.15
CA GLU A 131 5.10 -26.31 17.50
C GLU A 131 5.18 -24.85 17.06
N LEU A 132 4.74 -24.55 15.84
CA LEU A 132 4.68 -23.18 15.34
C LEU A 132 3.78 -22.30 16.23
N GLY A 133 2.58 -22.76 16.57
CA GLY A 133 1.69 -22.04 17.49
C GLY A 133 2.29 -21.86 18.89
N TYR A 134 3.00 -22.86 19.40
CA TYR A 134 3.63 -22.80 20.71
C TYR A 134 4.76 -21.78 20.75
N GLU A 135 5.66 -21.80 19.75
CA GLU A 135 6.81 -20.90 19.64
C GLU A 135 6.41 -19.46 19.29
N LEU A 136 5.26 -19.27 18.65
CA LEU A 136 4.62 -17.95 18.48
C LEU A 136 3.96 -17.43 19.77
N GLY A 137 4.04 -18.18 20.86
CA GLY A 137 3.63 -17.77 22.20
C GLY A 137 2.19 -18.11 22.58
N HIS A 138 1.50 -18.96 21.81
CA HIS A 138 0.12 -19.33 22.14
C HIS A 138 0.11 -20.36 23.29
N ARG A 139 -0.61 -20.03 24.38
CA ARG A 139 -0.71 -20.84 25.61
C ARG A 139 -2.13 -21.37 25.84
N GLY A 140 -2.77 -21.88 24.79
CA GLY A 140 -4.11 -22.46 24.89
C GLY A 140 -4.16 -23.64 25.88
N LYS A 141 -5.28 -23.80 26.58
CA LYS A 141 -5.48 -24.90 27.55
C LYS A 141 -5.38 -26.29 26.92
N GLU A 142 -5.70 -26.40 25.64
CA GLU A 142 -5.67 -27.65 24.88
C GLU A 142 -4.77 -27.54 23.66
N ARG A 143 -4.10 -28.65 23.32
CA ARG A 143 -3.21 -28.76 22.16
C ARG A 143 -3.86 -28.27 20.85
N ARG A 144 -5.15 -28.57 20.65
CA ARG A 144 -5.90 -28.18 19.45
C ARG A 144 -5.99 -26.66 19.25
N TYR A 145 -6.05 -25.88 20.33
CA TYR A 145 -6.13 -24.42 20.23
C TYR A 145 -4.79 -23.83 19.82
N ILE A 146 -3.69 -24.33 20.37
CA ILE A 146 -2.33 -23.92 19.99
C ILE A 146 -2.07 -24.29 18.52
N SER A 147 -2.39 -25.52 18.13
CA SER A 147 -2.26 -25.99 16.75
C SER A 147 -3.07 -25.15 15.75
N ARG A 148 -4.27 -24.69 16.15
CA ARG A 148 -5.11 -23.85 15.29
C ARG A 148 -4.46 -22.50 14.99
N HIS A 149 -3.79 -21.89 15.98
CA HIS A 149 -3.07 -20.63 15.75
C HIS A 149 -1.88 -20.82 14.79
N GLY A 150 -1.11 -21.90 14.93
CA GLY A 150 -0.06 -22.21 13.95
C GLY A 150 -0.61 -22.47 12.55
N GLN A 151 -1.78 -23.11 12.42
CA GLN A 151 -2.47 -23.25 11.13
C GLN A 151 -2.87 -21.90 10.53
N TYR A 152 -3.38 -20.97 11.33
CA TYR A 152 -3.72 -19.63 10.86
C TYR A 152 -2.51 -18.84 10.37
N THR A 153 -1.38 -18.93 11.08
CA THR A 153 -0.13 -18.31 10.63
C THR A 153 0.37 -18.94 9.36
N ARG A 154 0.35 -20.26 9.25
CA ARG A 154 0.72 -20.97 8.01
C ARG A 154 -0.15 -20.54 6.84
N GLN A 155 -1.46 -20.47 7.02
CA GLN A 155 -2.39 -19.98 5.99
C GLN A 155 -2.05 -18.54 5.56
N ALA A 156 -1.69 -17.66 6.49
CA ALA A 156 -1.25 -16.31 6.15
C ALA A 156 0.04 -16.31 5.31
N LEU A 157 1.00 -17.17 5.64
CA LEU A 157 2.23 -17.30 4.86
C LEU A 157 1.98 -17.85 3.45
N GLU A 158 1.03 -18.77 3.30
CA GLU A 158 0.62 -19.36 2.02
C GLU A 158 -0.03 -18.31 1.12
N VAL A 159 -1.01 -17.53 1.63
CA VAL A 159 -1.67 -16.49 0.81
C VAL A 159 -0.73 -15.36 0.42
N LEU A 160 0.27 -15.06 1.25
CA LEU A 160 1.34 -14.10 0.94
C LEU A 160 2.42 -14.68 0.01
N LYS A 161 2.29 -15.95 -0.41
CA LYS A 161 3.25 -16.68 -1.25
C LYS A 161 4.68 -16.69 -0.66
N LEU A 162 4.76 -16.74 0.67
CA LEU A 162 6.02 -16.79 1.43
C LEU A 162 6.42 -18.21 1.81
N VAL A 163 5.44 -19.14 1.82
CA VAL A 163 5.67 -20.58 1.93
C VAL A 163 4.86 -21.32 0.88
N GLU A 164 5.36 -22.48 0.50
CA GLU A 164 4.66 -23.48 -0.31
C GLU A 164 4.53 -24.78 0.47
N CYS A 165 3.52 -25.58 0.16
CA CYS A 165 3.25 -26.81 0.87
C CYS A 165 3.65 -28.01 0.04
N ARG A 166 4.73 -28.67 0.45
CA ARG A 166 5.16 -29.91 -0.16
C ARG A 166 4.52 -31.10 0.54
N LYS A 167 4.07 -32.08 -0.24
CA LYS A 167 3.54 -33.33 0.28
C LYS A 167 4.70 -34.28 0.57
N GLU A 168 4.91 -34.59 1.85
CA GLU A 168 5.83 -35.64 2.30
C GLU A 168 5.02 -36.79 2.89
N GLY A 169 4.84 -37.84 2.08
CA GLY A 169 3.96 -38.96 2.42
C GLY A 169 2.51 -38.51 2.62
N ARG A 170 2.02 -38.60 3.87
CA ARG A 170 0.66 -38.15 4.26
C ARG A 170 0.64 -36.75 4.88
N LYS A 171 1.79 -36.10 5.07
CA LYS A 171 1.91 -34.79 5.70
C LYS A 171 2.13 -33.71 4.66
N LEU A 172 1.59 -32.52 4.92
CA LEU A 172 1.90 -31.30 4.18
C LEU A 172 2.93 -30.53 5.00
N VAL A 173 4.14 -30.41 4.49
CA VAL A 173 5.25 -29.71 5.13
C VAL A 173 5.40 -28.33 4.47
N PRO A 174 5.39 -27.23 5.23
CA PRO A 174 5.67 -25.91 4.68
C PRO A 174 7.16 -25.78 4.35
N GLU A 175 7.46 -25.34 3.14
CA GLU A 175 8.79 -24.96 2.67
C GLU A 175 8.79 -23.46 2.35
N LEU A 176 9.86 -22.75 2.69
CA LEU A 176 9.96 -21.31 2.39
C LEU A 176 10.13 -21.10 0.88
N THR A 177 9.42 -20.13 0.32
CA THR A 177 9.72 -19.65 -1.04
C THR A 177 10.99 -18.81 -1.01
N ALA A 178 11.59 -18.52 -2.17
CA ALA A 178 12.74 -17.60 -2.25
C ALA A 178 12.45 -16.23 -1.60
N ARG A 179 11.20 -15.74 -1.66
CA ARG A 179 10.76 -14.52 -0.97
C ARG A 179 10.70 -14.72 0.54
N GLY A 180 10.11 -15.82 1.01
CA GLY A 180 10.04 -16.16 2.44
C GLY A 180 11.42 -16.33 3.06
N GLU A 181 12.33 -17.04 2.38
CA GLU A 181 13.72 -17.21 2.83
C GLU A 181 14.46 -15.87 2.93
N ARG A 182 14.30 -15.00 1.94
CA ARG A 182 14.95 -13.68 1.95
C ARG A 182 14.52 -12.86 3.16
N ILE A 183 13.23 -12.84 3.48
CA ILE A 183 12.72 -12.16 4.68
C ILE A 183 13.31 -12.82 5.94
N ALA A 184 13.29 -14.15 6.03
CA ALA A 184 13.75 -14.88 7.22
C ALA A 184 15.24 -14.67 7.52
N LYS A 185 16.10 -14.65 6.48
CA LYS A 185 17.57 -14.56 6.57
C LYS A 185 18.10 -13.14 6.73
N THR A 186 17.28 -12.11 6.49
CA THR A 186 17.71 -10.72 6.58
C THR A 186 17.86 -10.30 8.04
N ASP A 187 18.99 -9.71 8.44
CA ASP A 187 19.18 -9.21 9.81
C ASP A 187 18.73 -7.74 9.96
N ASP A 188 18.65 -7.00 8.86
CA ASP A 188 18.12 -5.64 8.80
C ASP A 188 16.59 -5.63 8.95
N GLU A 189 16.12 -5.14 10.10
CA GLU A 189 14.70 -5.03 10.43
C GLU A 189 13.91 -4.15 9.44
N GLN A 190 14.50 -3.03 8.98
CA GLN A 190 13.84 -2.14 8.02
C GLN A 190 13.66 -2.85 6.69
N LEU A 191 14.69 -3.57 6.23
CA LEU A 191 14.60 -4.36 5.02
C LEU A 191 13.61 -5.53 5.16
N GLN A 192 13.56 -6.20 6.31
CA GLN A 192 12.54 -7.22 6.59
C GLN A 192 11.12 -6.66 6.48
N HIS A 193 10.88 -5.49 7.07
CA HIS A 193 9.60 -4.80 7.00
C HIS A 193 9.25 -4.43 5.56
N LYS A 194 10.19 -3.84 4.81
CA LYS A 194 9.97 -3.48 3.40
C LYS A 194 9.60 -4.70 2.55
N LEU A 195 10.33 -5.81 2.70
CA LEU A 195 10.07 -7.04 1.95
C LEU A 195 8.71 -7.67 2.30
N LEU A 196 8.31 -7.66 3.58
CA LEU A 196 6.99 -8.13 3.99
C LEU A 196 5.88 -7.20 3.49
N THR A 197 6.08 -5.88 3.53
CA THR A 197 5.15 -4.90 2.96
C THR A 197 4.91 -5.16 1.48
N VAL A 198 5.97 -5.42 0.70
CA VAL A 198 5.83 -5.80 -0.72
C VAL A 198 5.00 -7.07 -0.88
N ALA A 199 5.23 -8.10 -0.05
CA ALA A 199 4.44 -9.33 -0.11
C ALA A 199 2.96 -9.09 0.21
N MET A 200 2.66 -8.26 1.21
CA MET A 200 1.29 -7.90 1.58
C MET A 200 0.60 -7.01 0.54
N LEU A 201 1.31 -6.08 -0.09
CA LEU A 201 0.77 -5.26 -1.16
C LEU A 201 0.46 -6.06 -2.43
N ASN A 202 1.09 -7.21 -2.61
CA ASN A 202 0.76 -8.16 -3.68
C ASN A 202 -0.37 -9.14 -3.31
N TYR A 203 -0.99 -8.97 -2.15
CA TYR A 203 -2.19 -9.71 -1.74
C TYR A 203 -3.44 -8.88 -2.04
N ARG A 204 -4.35 -9.42 -2.85
CA ARG A 204 -5.39 -8.63 -3.53
C ARG A 204 -6.34 -7.88 -2.57
N PRO A 205 -6.86 -8.49 -1.48
CA PRO A 205 -7.67 -7.76 -0.50
C PRO A 205 -6.94 -6.56 0.10
N VAL A 206 -5.65 -6.70 0.42
CA VAL A 206 -4.87 -5.59 0.99
C VAL A 206 -4.71 -4.48 -0.04
N TRP A 207 -4.36 -4.83 -1.28
CA TRP A 207 -4.22 -3.86 -2.35
C TRP A 207 -5.52 -3.11 -2.63
N ASN A 208 -6.64 -3.81 -2.76
CA ASN A 208 -7.93 -3.18 -3.05
C ASN A 208 -8.35 -2.19 -1.97
N ILE A 209 -8.11 -2.51 -0.69
CA ILE A 209 -8.42 -1.60 0.41
C ILE A 209 -7.48 -0.40 0.40
N ILE A 210 -6.18 -0.61 0.20
CA ILE A 210 -5.20 0.48 0.10
C ILE A 210 -5.58 1.41 -1.06
N ASN A 211 -5.87 0.86 -2.24
CA ASN A 211 -6.30 1.62 -3.40
C ASN A 211 -7.53 2.49 -3.09
N ALA A 212 -8.59 1.90 -2.51
CA ALA A 212 -9.83 2.61 -2.18
C ALA A 212 -9.66 3.69 -1.10
N THR A 213 -8.70 3.53 -0.19
CA THR A 213 -8.48 4.43 0.96
C THR A 213 -7.33 5.43 0.76
N THR A 214 -6.58 5.33 -0.35
CA THR A 214 -5.49 6.24 -0.76
C THR A 214 -5.90 7.17 -1.91
N GLU A 215 -6.68 6.70 -2.87
CA GLU A 215 -7.13 7.48 -4.04
C GLU A 215 -8.15 8.53 -3.61
N SER A 216 -7.84 9.83 -3.84
CA SER A 216 -8.70 11.03 -3.72
C SER A 216 -9.89 10.97 -2.73
N GLY A 217 -9.71 10.27 -1.62
CA GLY A 217 -10.51 10.25 -0.41
C GLY A 217 -11.98 9.82 -0.51
N LYS A 218 -12.38 8.89 -1.37
CA LYS A 218 -13.81 8.50 -1.41
C LYS A 218 -14.23 7.61 -0.24
N ASP A 219 -13.41 6.64 0.13
CA ASP A 219 -13.74 5.69 1.20
C ASP A 219 -12.89 5.93 2.46
N GLU A 220 -13.53 5.79 3.63
CA GLU A 220 -12.86 5.83 4.92
C GLU A 220 -12.39 4.42 5.30
N PHE A 221 -11.19 4.34 5.89
CA PHE A 221 -10.59 3.12 6.41
C PHE A 221 -11.27 2.72 7.72
N ASP A 222 -12.39 2.04 7.58
CA ASP A 222 -13.19 1.47 8.66
C ASP A 222 -13.59 0.01 8.39
N ASP A 223 -14.26 -0.61 9.36
CA ASP A 223 -14.63 -2.03 9.27
C ASP A 223 -15.66 -2.27 8.15
N SER A 224 -16.57 -1.32 7.92
CA SER A 224 -17.61 -1.40 6.87
C SER A 224 -16.99 -1.43 5.48
N THR A 225 -16.05 -0.53 5.21
CA THR A 225 -15.32 -0.44 3.95
C THR A 225 -14.48 -1.69 3.71
N ILE A 226 -13.74 -2.16 4.73
CA ILE A 226 -12.96 -3.40 4.63
C ILE A 226 -13.88 -4.59 4.31
N GLN A 227 -15.00 -4.72 5.03
CA GLN A 227 -15.96 -5.80 4.81
C GLN A 227 -16.57 -5.77 3.42
N ARG A 228 -16.92 -4.57 2.93
CA ARG A 228 -17.47 -4.37 1.60
C ARG A 228 -16.50 -4.77 0.49
N ILE A 229 -15.23 -4.40 0.63
CA ILE A 229 -14.20 -4.60 -0.40
C ILE A 229 -13.68 -6.04 -0.39
N ALA A 230 -13.43 -6.60 0.80
CA ALA A 230 -12.70 -7.87 0.91
C ALA A 230 -13.62 -9.10 0.94
N PHE A 231 -14.92 -8.95 1.22
CA PHE A 231 -15.82 -10.08 1.39
C PHE A 231 -17.04 -10.00 0.46
N PRO A 232 -17.43 -11.13 -0.17
CA PRO A 232 -18.74 -11.29 -0.80
C PRO A 232 -19.86 -10.98 0.19
N GLU A 233 -20.98 -10.46 -0.31
CA GLU A 233 -22.10 -9.96 0.50
C GLU A 233 -22.66 -11.05 1.43
N GLU A 234 -22.76 -12.27 0.92
CA GLU A 234 -23.24 -13.46 1.65
C GLU A 234 -22.36 -13.86 2.84
N PHE A 235 -21.09 -13.44 2.87
CA PHE A 235 -20.16 -13.78 3.95
C PHE A 235 -19.94 -12.66 4.97
N ARG A 236 -20.50 -11.47 4.74
CA ARG A 236 -20.30 -10.32 5.63
C ARG A 236 -20.91 -10.51 7.02
N THR A 237 -21.96 -11.33 7.14
CA THR A 237 -22.63 -11.63 8.42
C THR A 237 -22.03 -12.83 9.16
N ALA A 238 -21.02 -13.50 8.59
CA ALA A 238 -20.40 -14.65 9.22
C ALA A 238 -19.57 -14.24 10.45
N ASN A 239 -19.63 -15.03 11.53
CA ASN A 239 -18.84 -14.78 12.77
C ASN A 239 -17.32 -14.70 12.56
N THR A 240 -16.81 -15.21 11.44
CA THR A 240 -15.39 -15.15 11.06
C THR A 240 -15.00 -13.86 10.35
N CYS A 241 -15.98 -13.10 9.84
CA CYS A 241 -15.82 -11.86 9.09
C CYS A 241 -15.12 -10.79 9.93
N ASP A 242 -15.59 -10.53 11.15
CA ASP A 242 -15.02 -9.50 12.04
C ASP A 242 -13.55 -9.78 12.38
N ARG A 243 -13.22 -11.05 12.66
CA ARG A 243 -11.84 -11.45 12.97
C ARG A 243 -10.91 -11.26 11.77
N ARG A 244 -11.37 -11.61 10.57
CA ARG A 244 -10.61 -11.46 9.31
C ARG A 244 -10.48 -9.99 8.91
N THR A 245 -11.53 -9.20 9.12
CA THR A 245 -11.53 -7.73 8.98
C THR A 245 -10.48 -7.12 9.90
N SER A 246 -10.43 -7.57 11.15
CA SER A 246 -9.42 -7.14 12.12
C SER A 246 -7.99 -7.46 11.65
N THR A 247 -7.74 -8.65 11.10
CA THR A 247 -6.43 -9.00 10.50
C THR A 247 -6.05 -8.04 9.37
N LEU A 248 -6.95 -7.82 8.39
CA LEU A 248 -6.69 -6.89 7.28
C LEU A 248 -6.43 -5.46 7.80
N LYS A 249 -7.23 -5.01 8.77
CA LYS A 249 -7.07 -3.71 9.41
C LYS A 249 -5.69 -3.56 10.06
N THR A 250 -5.24 -4.56 10.80
CA THR A 250 -3.91 -4.58 11.43
C THR A 250 -2.80 -4.54 10.38
N TRP A 251 -2.92 -5.32 9.30
CA TRP A 251 -1.92 -5.33 8.23
C TRP A 251 -1.82 -3.97 7.53
N ILE A 252 -2.95 -3.37 7.16
CA ILE A 252 -2.96 -2.07 6.46
C ILE A 252 -2.43 -0.94 7.34
N LYS A 253 -2.80 -0.91 8.63
CA LYS A 253 -2.20 0.04 9.58
C LYS A 253 -0.70 -0.11 9.68
N TRP A 254 -0.20 -1.34 9.72
CA TRP A 254 1.22 -1.62 9.77
C TRP A 254 1.93 -1.21 8.47
N ILE A 255 1.35 -1.52 7.30
CA ILE A 255 1.87 -1.06 5.99
C ILE A 255 1.95 0.46 5.99
N SER A 256 0.85 1.16 6.30
CA SER A 256 0.83 2.62 6.35
C SER A 256 1.92 3.17 7.27
N SER A 257 2.10 2.59 8.46
CA SER A 257 3.11 3.04 9.41
C SER A 257 4.56 2.79 8.97
N THR A 258 4.82 1.71 8.22
CA THR A 258 6.18 1.27 7.86
C THR A 258 6.63 1.76 6.49
N SER A 259 5.69 2.06 5.60
CA SER A 259 5.96 2.46 4.21
C SER A 259 5.58 3.90 3.89
N GLY A 260 4.91 4.59 4.81
CA GLY A 260 4.42 5.95 4.60
C GLY A 260 3.22 6.06 3.67
N ILE A 261 2.65 4.93 3.23
CA ILE A 261 1.43 4.92 2.40
C ILE A 261 0.29 5.56 3.19
N PRO A 262 -0.31 6.67 2.70
CA PRO A 262 -1.37 7.36 3.42
C PRO A 262 -2.64 6.52 3.45
N ILE A 263 -3.43 6.61 4.51
CA ILE A 263 -4.78 6.03 4.55
C ILE A 263 -5.76 7.05 5.10
N ARG A 264 -6.95 7.15 4.50
CA ARG A 264 -8.03 8.02 4.99
C ARG A 264 -8.72 7.38 6.19
N LEU A 265 -8.59 7.96 7.36
CA LEU A 265 -9.27 7.55 8.59
C LEU A 265 -10.70 8.11 8.68
N PRO A 266 -11.54 7.59 9.58
CA PRO A 266 -12.87 8.11 9.82
C PRO A 266 -12.88 9.61 10.15
N GLY A 267 -13.78 10.38 9.52
CA GLY A 267 -13.84 11.83 9.63
C GLY A 267 -12.95 12.57 8.62
N GLY A 268 -12.46 11.86 7.59
CA GLY A 268 -11.70 12.44 6.48
C GLY A 268 -10.23 12.78 6.77
N TYR A 269 -9.71 12.43 7.94
CA TYR A 269 -8.30 12.65 8.28
C TYR A 269 -7.40 11.71 7.48
N ILE A 270 -6.34 12.24 6.86
CA ILE A 270 -5.33 11.40 6.20
C ILE A 270 -4.24 11.09 7.21
N GLN A 271 -4.05 9.81 7.52
CA GLN A 271 -2.86 9.38 8.25
C GLN A 271 -1.67 9.44 7.30
N LEU A 272 -0.94 10.56 7.32
CA LEU A 272 0.38 10.67 6.72
C LEU A 272 1.39 10.15 7.73
N THR A 273 1.93 8.95 7.52
CA THR A 273 3.20 8.60 8.16
C THR A 273 4.28 9.23 7.31
N LEU A 274 4.56 10.52 7.54
CA LEU A 274 5.84 11.09 7.12
C LEU A 274 6.91 10.13 7.64
N PHE A 275 7.82 9.68 6.78
CA PHE A 275 9.05 9.07 7.26
C PHE A 275 9.60 10.06 8.29
N SER A 276 9.56 9.67 9.55
CA SER A 276 10.27 10.39 10.58
C SER A 276 11.75 10.20 10.23
N GLN A 277 12.29 11.11 9.42
CA GLN A 277 13.62 11.59 9.72
C GLN A 277 13.56 11.99 11.19
N ASN A 278 14.33 11.30 12.01
CA ASN A 278 14.39 11.63 13.42
C ASN A 278 14.65 13.13 13.53
N PRO A 279 13.88 13.87 14.35
CA PRO A 279 14.19 15.27 14.67
C PRO A 279 15.57 15.48 15.32
N SER A 280 16.35 14.41 15.53
CA SER A 280 17.72 14.45 16.02
C SER A 280 18.76 14.81 14.95
N ASP A 281 18.41 14.80 13.66
CA ASP A 281 19.39 15.04 12.58
C ASP A 281 19.32 16.48 12.01
N ILE A 282 18.57 17.38 12.65
CA ILE A 282 18.58 18.82 12.39
C ILE A 282 19.01 19.55 13.68
N GLN A 283 20.23 19.25 14.13
CA GLN A 283 21.03 20.17 14.93
C GLN A 283 22.49 20.05 14.47
N GLU A 284 22.86 20.91 13.52
CA GLU A 284 24.03 21.80 13.59
C GLU A 284 23.80 22.99 12.66
#